data_AF-A0A9J5ZQ83-F1
#
_entry.id   AF-A0A9J5ZQ83-F1
#
_cell.length_a   1.000
_cell.length_b   1.000
_cell.length_c   1.000
_cell.angle_alpha   90.00
_cell.angle_beta   90.00
_cell.angle_gamma   90.00
#
_symmetry.space_group_name_H-M   'P 1'
#
loop_
_entity.id
_entity.type
_entity.pdbx_description
1 polymer ?
#
loop_
_entity_poly.entity_id
_entity_poly.type
_entity_poly.pdbx_seq_one_letter_code
_entity_poly.pdbx_strand_id
1 'polypeptide(L)'
;MITQIAEATTIGLFKWAYLALLKPPPPKVCGSPGGPPVTSPRIQLNDERYVAYKERGVSKEKTKHKIIIIHGFDSFKDLMLPISQDLIQELEIYVLQYDRPSYGESDPHPKRLVKSEAFDVKELADKLLVEVAFVVLFVNCWWSCYLAKLSNEALGKMLAQDQRTFKIVHYAPWLVHWWMN
;
A
#
# COMPACT_ATOMS: atom_id res chain seq x y z
N MET A 1 -22.90 20.90 37.75
CA MET A 1 -22.31 19.61 38.18
C MET A 1 -23.13 18.42 37.71
N ILE A 2 -24.44 18.32 38.01
CA ILE A 2 -25.30 17.19 37.60
C ILE A 2 -25.39 17.04 36.07
N THR A 3 -25.56 18.14 35.32
CA THR A 3 -25.68 18.12 33.86
C THR A 3 -24.44 17.57 33.16
N GLN A 4 -23.24 17.93 33.63
CA GLN A 4 -21.96 17.44 33.09
C GLN A 4 -21.75 15.94 33.35
N ILE A 5 -22.22 15.43 34.49
CA ILE A 5 -22.15 14.00 34.82
C ILE A 5 -23.10 13.20 33.91
N ALA A 6 -24.31 13.71 33.67
CA ALA A 6 -25.26 13.09 32.76
C ALA A 6 -24.71 13.03 31.32
N GLU A 7 -24.14 14.12 30.82
CA GLU A 7 -23.51 14.18 29.48
C GLU A 7 -22.37 13.17 29.34
N ALA A 8 -21.43 13.15 30.29
CA ALA A 8 -20.29 12.22 30.26
C ALA A 8 -20.73 10.75 30.28
N THR A 9 -21.77 10.44 31.08
CA THR A 9 -22.34 9.09 31.15
C THR A 9 -23.00 8.68 29.83
N THR A 10 -23.70 9.62 29.19
CA THR A 10 -24.40 9.37 27.91
C THR A 10 -23.39 9.12 26.78
N ILE A 11 -22.35 9.95 26.68
CA ILE A 11 -21.24 9.76 25.71
C ILE A 11 -20.52 8.43 25.98
N GLY A 12 -20.28 8.10 27.25
CA GLY A 12 -19.66 6.83 27.64
C GLY A 12 -20.47 5.60 27.20
N LEU A 13 -21.78 5.62 27.43
CA LEU A 13 -22.70 4.55 27.01
C LEU A 13 -22.79 4.44 25.48
N PHE A 14 -22.86 5.57 24.77
CA PHE A 14 -22.85 5.58 23.31
C PHE A 14 -21.53 5.04 22.74
N LYS A 15 -20.38 5.45 23.27
CA LYS A 15 -19.07 4.95 22.84
C LYS A 15 -18.93 3.46 23.13
N TRP A 16 -19.38 2.99 24.28
CA TRP A 16 -19.39 1.56 24.61
C TRP A 16 -20.30 0.77 23.67
N ALA A 17 -21.54 1.23 23.45
CA ALA A 17 -22.48 0.58 22.54
C ALA A 17 -21.94 0.53 21.10
N TYR A 18 -21.32 1.62 20.61
CA TYR A 18 -20.66 1.64 19.31
C TYR A 18 -19.53 0.61 19.23
N LEU A 19 -18.65 0.55 20.23
CA LEU A 19 -17.53 -0.40 20.25
C LEU A 19 -17.97 -1.86 20.43
N ALA A 20 -19.05 -2.10 21.18
CA ALA A 20 -19.54 -3.44 21.49
C ALA A 20 -20.46 -4.01 20.41
N LEU A 21 -21.27 -3.16 19.77
CA LEU A 21 -22.31 -3.61 18.84
C LEU A 21 -21.96 -3.37 17.37
N LEU A 22 -21.21 -2.31 17.06
CA LEU A 22 -20.98 -1.87 15.68
C LEU A 22 -19.54 -2.10 15.19
N LYS A 23 -18.58 -2.33 16.10
CA LYS A 23 -17.20 -2.65 15.70
C LYS A 23 -17.12 -4.12 15.28
N PRO A 24 -16.85 -4.42 13.99
CA PRO A 24 -16.69 -5.79 13.56
C PRO A 24 -15.48 -6.44 14.27
N PRO A 25 -15.51 -7.77 14.49
CA PRO A 25 -14.33 -8.47 14.97
C PRO A 25 -13.16 -8.27 14.00
N PRO A 26 -11.91 -8.28 14.48
CA PRO A 26 -10.75 -8.18 13.60
C PRO A 26 -10.83 -9.22 12.48
N PRO A 27 -10.51 -8.85 11.23
CA PRO A 27 -10.50 -9.80 10.13
C PRO A 27 -9.50 -10.92 10.44
N LYS A 28 -9.88 -12.15 10.08
CA LYS A 28 -8.99 -13.30 10.21
C LYS A 28 -7.91 -13.25 9.13
N VAL A 29 -6.70 -13.64 9.50
CA VAL A 29 -5.57 -13.72 8.58
C VAL A 29 -5.83 -14.79 7.53
N CYS A 30 -5.50 -14.52 6.26
CA CYS A 30 -5.63 -15.52 5.19
C CYS A 30 -4.75 -16.74 5.48
N GLY A 31 -5.31 -17.95 5.31
CA GLY A 31 -4.66 -19.22 5.59
C GLY A 31 -4.71 -19.67 7.05
N SER A 32 -5.25 -18.86 7.98
CA SER A 32 -5.48 -19.27 9.37
C SER A 32 -6.74 -20.13 9.52
N PRO A 33 -6.89 -20.93 10.60
CA PRO A 33 -8.08 -21.74 10.84
C PRO A 33 -9.39 -20.92 10.79
N GLY A 34 -10.23 -21.23 9.80
CA GLY A 34 -11.48 -20.55 9.54
C GLY A 34 -11.34 -19.11 9.04
N GLY A 35 -10.16 -18.71 8.56
CA GLY A 35 -9.91 -17.50 7.76
C GLY A 35 -10.04 -17.76 6.26
N PRO A 36 -9.97 -16.70 5.42
CA PRO A 36 -10.02 -16.84 3.96
C PRO A 36 -8.84 -17.68 3.43
N PRO A 37 -8.99 -18.36 2.28
CA PRO A 37 -7.88 -19.09 1.67
C PRO A 37 -6.81 -18.14 1.13
N VAL A 38 -5.59 -18.62 1.03
CA VAL A 38 -4.50 -17.95 0.31
C VAL A 38 -4.59 -18.35 -1.15
N THR A 39 -4.65 -17.36 -2.04
CA THR A 39 -4.79 -17.58 -3.49
C THR A 39 -3.61 -17.04 -4.29
N SER A 40 -2.82 -16.16 -3.68
CA SER A 40 -1.68 -15.50 -4.32
C SER A 40 -0.35 -16.12 -3.89
N PRO A 41 0.71 -16.01 -4.72
CA PRO A 41 2.06 -16.31 -4.30
C PRO A 41 2.42 -15.48 -3.07
N ARG A 42 3.11 -16.11 -2.11
CA ARG A 42 3.64 -15.45 -0.92
C ARG A 42 5.08 -15.83 -0.69
N ILE A 43 5.84 -14.90 -0.14
CA ILE A 43 7.21 -15.14 0.30
C ILE A 43 7.31 -14.95 1.80
N GLN A 44 8.03 -15.86 2.47
CA GLN A 44 8.30 -15.73 3.90
C GLN A 44 9.48 -14.77 4.12
N LEU A 45 9.27 -13.79 4.99
CA LEU A 45 10.30 -12.89 5.48
C LEU A 45 11.12 -13.54 6.60
N ASN A 46 12.24 -12.91 6.98
CA ASN A 46 13.16 -13.39 7.99
C ASN A 46 12.55 -13.35 9.40
N ASP A 47 11.51 -12.54 9.60
CA ASP A 47 10.71 -12.51 10.82
C ASP A 47 9.46 -13.41 10.75
N GLU A 48 9.50 -14.41 9.84
CA GLU A 48 8.52 -15.47 9.63
C GLU A 48 7.19 -15.03 9.01
N ARG A 49 6.93 -13.72 8.86
CA ARG A 49 5.74 -13.19 8.20
C ARG A 49 5.74 -13.55 6.71
N TYR A 50 4.58 -13.90 6.18
CA TYR A 50 4.36 -14.03 4.75
C TYR A 50 3.92 -12.70 4.13
N VAL A 51 4.52 -12.35 2.99
CA VAL A 51 4.10 -11.23 2.15
C VAL A 51 3.58 -11.76 0.82
N ALA A 52 2.33 -11.44 0.49
CA ALA A 52 1.71 -11.78 -0.77
C ALA A 52 2.13 -10.81 -1.88
N TYR A 53 2.41 -11.33 -3.06
CA TYR A 53 2.89 -10.51 -4.18
C TYR A 53 2.31 -10.95 -5.52
N LYS A 54 2.49 -10.09 -6.51
CA LYS A 54 2.11 -10.29 -7.89
C LYS A 54 3.18 -9.76 -8.82
N GLU A 55 3.46 -10.54 -9.85
CA GLU A 55 4.45 -10.24 -10.87
C GLU A 55 3.74 -9.91 -12.19
N ARG A 56 4.24 -8.90 -12.90
CA ARG A 56 3.71 -8.47 -14.20
C ARG A 56 4.84 -8.00 -15.12
N GLY A 57 4.55 -7.96 -16.41
CA GLY A 57 5.46 -7.47 -17.43
C GLY A 57 6.39 -8.57 -17.96
N VAL A 58 7.59 -8.17 -18.37
CA VAL A 58 8.58 -9.09 -18.96
C VAL A 58 9.20 -9.98 -17.88
N SER A 59 9.63 -11.18 -18.25
CA SER A 59 10.25 -12.14 -17.31
C SER A 59 11.55 -11.60 -16.70
N LYS A 60 11.79 -11.86 -15.41
CA LYS A 60 12.91 -11.31 -14.61
C LYS A 60 14.31 -11.55 -15.21
N GLU A 61 14.46 -12.58 -16.03
CA GLU A 61 15.71 -12.96 -16.68
C GLU A 61 15.99 -12.14 -17.95
N LYS A 62 14.96 -11.51 -18.52
CA LYS A 62 15.03 -10.77 -19.80
C LYS A 62 14.77 -9.27 -19.65
N THR A 63 14.66 -8.77 -18.41
CA THR A 63 14.27 -7.37 -18.15
C THR A 63 15.46 -6.47 -17.95
N LYS A 64 15.43 -5.28 -18.56
CA LYS A 64 16.36 -4.18 -18.23
C LYS A 64 15.99 -3.47 -16.93
N HIS A 65 14.70 -3.41 -16.62
CA HIS A 65 14.21 -2.63 -15.48
C HIS A 65 13.33 -3.49 -14.57
N LYS A 66 13.67 -3.53 -13.28
CA LYS A 66 12.90 -4.21 -12.25
C LYS A 66 12.38 -3.17 -11.27
N ILE A 67 11.05 -3.13 -11.13
CA ILE A 67 10.35 -2.13 -10.33
C ILE A 67 9.54 -2.83 -9.24
N ILE A 68 9.74 -2.44 -7.98
CA ILE A 68 8.81 -2.79 -6.90
C ILE A 68 7.82 -1.65 -6.72
N ILE A 69 6.53 -1.96 -6.71
CA ILE A 69 5.47 -0.99 -6.46
C ILE A 69 4.84 -1.26 -5.10
N ILE A 70 4.89 -0.23 -4.25
CA ILE A 70 4.23 -0.19 -2.96
C ILE A 70 2.91 0.54 -3.17
N HIS A 71 1.80 -0.18 -2.95
CA HIS A 71 0.47 0.40 -3.11
C HIS A 71 0.14 1.41 -2.00
N GLY A 72 -0.78 2.32 -2.30
CA GLY A 72 -1.27 3.32 -1.36
C GLY A 72 -2.24 2.76 -0.31
N PHE A 73 -2.83 3.66 0.47
CA PHE A 73 -3.95 3.32 1.35
C PHE A 73 -5.16 2.87 0.52
N ASP A 74 -5.94 1.93 1.05
CA ASP A 74 -7.11 1.34 0.38
C ASP A 74 -6.82 0.70 -1.00
N SER A 75 -5.65 0.07 -1.11
CA SER A 75 -5.20 -0.59 -2.34
C SER A 75 -4.57 -1.94 -2.01
N PHE A 76 -4.20 -2.69 -3.04
CA PHE A 76 -3.69 -4.06 -2.95
C PHE A 76 -2.80 -4.37 -4.15
N LYS A 77 -2.04 -5.46 -4.08
CA LYS A 77 -1.05 -5.89 -5.09
C LYS A 77 -1.60 -6.06 -6.50
N ASP A 78 -2.91 -6.22 -6.67
CA ASP A 78 -3.52 -6.37 -7.99
C ASP A 78 -3.90 -5.05 -8.65
N LEU A 79 -3.49 -3.91 -8.08
CA LEU A 79 -3.69 -2.58 -8.67
C LEU A 79 -3.31 -2.57 -10.16
N MET A 80 -4.25 -2.14 -11.02
CA MET A 80 -3.98 -1.90 -12.43
C MET A 80 -3.11 -0.65 -12.59
N LEU A 81 -1.96 -0.80 -13.22
CA LEU A 81 -1.07 0.31 -13.49
C LEU A 81 -1.48 0.99 -14.79
N PRO A 82 -1.51 2.35 -14.85
CA PRO A 82 -1.81 3.09 -16.06
C PRO A 82 -0.60 3.13 -17.02
N ILE A 83 0.01 1.97 -17.27
CA ILE A 83 1.15 1.78 -18.17
C ILE A 83 0.69 0.79 -19.25
N SER A 84 0.84 1.17 -20.52
CA SER A 84 0.47 0.29 -21.63
C SER A 84 1.37 -0.95 -21.66
N GLN A 85 0.82 -2.08 -22.11
CA GLN A 85 1.60 -3.31 -22.27
C GLN A 85 2.72 -3.14 -23.31
N ASP A 86 2.46 -2.37 -24.37
CA ASP A 86 3.48 -2.06 -25.39
C ASP A 86 4.69 -1.38 -24.76
N LEU A 87 4.47 -0.41 -23.86
CA LEU A 87 5.57 0.30 -23.19
C LEU A 87 6.31 -0.61 -22.20
N ILE A 88 5.58 -1.50 -21.50
CA ILE A 88 6.19 -2.50 -20.61
C ILE A 88 7.10 -3.45 -21.40
N GLN A 89 6.69 -3.85 -22.61
CA GLN A 89 7.48 -4.72 -23.47
C GLN A 89 8.66 -3.98 -24.11
N GLU A 90 8.43 -2.79 -24.65
CA GLU A 90 9.45 -1.96 -25.30
C GLU A 90 10.59 -1.60 -24.34
N LEU A 91 10.25 -1.22 -23.11
CA LEU A 91 11.22 -0.86 -22.07
C LEU A 91 11.69 -2.07 -21.25
N GLU A 92 11.23 -3.28 -21.59
CA GLU A 92 11.60 -4.53 -20.92
C GLU A 92 11.44 -4.45 -19.39
N ILE A 93 10.28 -3.96 -18.95
CA ILE A 93 9.98 -3.71 -17.54
C ILE A 93 9.37 -4.96 -16.89
N TYR A 94 9.93 -5.33 -15.75
CA TYR A 94 9.32 -6.24 -14.80
C TYR A 94 8.79 -5.44 -13.60
N VAL A 95 7.57 -5.80 -13.17
CA VAL A 95 6.91 -5.15 -12.04
C VAL A 95 6.55 -6.19 -10.99
N LEU A 96 6.98 -5.93 -9.76
CA LEU A 96 6.58 -6.63 -8.55
C LEU A 96 5.67 -5.72 -7.73
N GLN A 97 4.43 -6.14 -7.50
CA GLN A 97 3.49 -5.48 -6.60
C GLN A 97 3.31 -6.40 -5.40
N TYR A 98 3.24 -5.87 -4.18
CA TYR A 98 3.01 -6.70 -3.00
C TYR A 98 2.00 -6.09 -2.05
N ASP A 99 1.27 -6.94 -1.34
CA ASP A 99 0.35 -6.53 -0.30
C ASP A 99 1.19 -6.14 0.92
N ARG A 100 1.08 -4.89 1.34
CA ARG A 100 1.80 -4.41 2.52
C ARG A 100 1.37 -5.21 3.76
N PRO A 101 2.17 -5.22 4.84
CA PRO A 101 1.76 -5.90 6.06
C PRO A 101 0.39 -5.44 6.53
N SER A 102 -0.46 -6.40 6.91
CA SER A 102 -1.88 -6.21 7.26
C SER A 102 -2.84 -5.88 6.10
N TYR A 103 -2.40 -5.94 4.84
CA TYR A 103 -3.26 -5.83 3.66
C TYR A 103 -3.39 -7.18 2.94
N GLY A 104 -4.53 -7.37 2.27
CA GLY A 104 -4.78 -8.50 1.40
C GLY A 104 -4.45 -9.85 2.03
N GLU A 105 -3.53 -10.60 1.42
CA GLU A 105 -3.11 -11.93 1.87
C GLU A 105 -1.76 -11.94 2.62
N SER A 106 -1.22 -10.77 2.95
CA SER A 106 0.01 -10.63 3.74
C SER A 106 -0.28 -10.71 5.23
N ASP A 107 0.67 -11.28 5.97
CA ASP A 107 0.58 -11.36 7.43
C ASP A 107 0.64 -9.96 8.07
N PRO A 108 -0.04 -9.78 9.21
CA PRO A 108 -0.04 -8.52 9.93
C PRO A 108 1.35 -8.22 10.53
N HIS A 109 1.68 -6.94 10.61
CA HIS A 109 2.85 -6.48 11.38
C HIS A 109 2.40 -5.52 12.49
N PRO A 110 2.16 -6.01 13.72
CA PRO A 110 1.59 -5.18 14.80
C PRO A 110 2.47 -4.01 15.23
N LYS A 111 3.80 -4.11 15.01
CA LYS A 111 4.79 -3.07 15.36
C LYS A 111 5.31 -2.33 14.13
N ARG A 112 4.48 -2.20 13.10
CA ARG A 112 4.86 -1.59 11.82
C ARG A 112 5.37 -0.16 12.01
N LEU A 113 6.50 0.12 11.39
CA LEU A 113 7.13 1.45 11.36
C LEU A 113 7.45 1.82 9.90
N VAL A 114 7.66 3.10 9.61
CA VAL A 114 8.10 3.52 8.26
C VAL A 114 9.40 2.80 7.86
N LYS A 115 10.32 2.59 8.81
CA LYS A 115 11.54 1.83 8.57
C LYS A 115 11.31 0.34 8.27
N SER A 116 10.28 -0.28 8.85
CA SER A 116 10.01 -1.71 8.61
C SER A 116 9.57 -1.94 7.18
N GLU A 117 8.83 -0.99 6.58
CA GLU A 117 8.48 -1.05 5.16
C GLU A 117 9.72 -1.09 4.26
N ALA A 118 10.74 -0.26 4.56
CA ALA A 118 11.97 -0.25 3.78
C ALA A 118 12.74 -1.57 3.90
N PHE A 119 12.74 -2.18 5.09
CA PHE A 119 13.35 -3.51 5.29
C PHE A 119 12.57 -4.62 4.57
N ASP A 120 11.24 -4.60 4.62
CA ASP A 120 10.40 -5.56 3.89
C ASP A 120 10.67 -5.46 2.37
N VAL A 121 10.76 -4.25 1.83
CA VAL A 121 11.09 -4.02 0.40
C VAL A 121 12.49 -4.52 0.06
N LYS A 122 13.47 -4.22 0.91
CA LYS A 122 14.84 -4.70 0.72
C LYS A 122 14.88 -6.21 0.71
N GLU A 123 14.17 -6.86 1.62
CA GLU A 123 14.15 -8.30 1.71
C GLU A 123 13.39 -8.96 0.56
N LEU A 124 12.28 -8.35 0.11
CA LEU A 124 11.59 -8.76 -1.11
C LEU A 124 12.52 -8.65 -2.32
N ALA A 125 13.26 -7.54 -2.43
CA ALA A 125 14.27 -7.36 -3.46
C ALA A 125 15.28 -8.50 -3.37
N ASP A 126 16.02 -8.62 -2.27
CA ASP A 126 17.08 -9.63 -2.09
C ASP A 126 16.60 -11.07 -2.40
N LYS A 127 15.37 -11.42 -2.04
CA LYS A 127 14.83 -12.78 -2.22
C LYS A 127 14.23 -13.03 -3.60
N LEU A 128 13.56 -12.04 -4.22
CA LEU A 128 12.83 -12.23 -5.48
C LEU A 128 13.54 -11.64 -6.69
N LEU A 129 14.49 -10.71 -6.48
CA LEU A 129 15.12 -9.86 -7.47
C LEU A 129 16.63 -9.74 -7.21
N VAL A 130 17.45 -10.18 -8.16
CA VAL A 130 18.93 -10.06 -8.02
C VAL A 130 19.41 -8.61 -7.92
N GLU A 131 18.72 -7.68 -8.60
CA GLU A 131 19.02 -6.25 -8.59
C GLU A 131 17.72 -5.48 -8.86
N VAL A 132 17.46 -4.42 -8.11
CA VAL A 132 16.27 -3.56 -8.28
C VAL A 132 16.69 -2.20 -8.77
N ALA A 133 16.06 -1.75 -9.86
CA ALA A 133 16.33 -0.44 -10.42
C ALA A 133 15.52 0.66 -9.72
N PHE A 134 14.25 0.38 -9.38
CA PHE A 134 13.36 1.39 -8.79
C PHE A 134 12.36 0.80 -7.78
N VAL A 135 12.03 1.59 -6.76
CA VAL A 135 10.93 1.33 -5.82
C VAL A 135 9.97 2.51 -5.88
N VAL A 136 8.73 2.27 -6.30
CA VAL A 136 7.70 3.29 -6.51
C VAL A 136 6.63 3.19 -5.42
N LEU A 137 6.49 4.25 -4.61
CA LEU A 137 5.31 4.45 -3.79
C LEU A 137 4.25 5.19 -4.61
N PHE A 138 3.10 4.55 -4.82
CA PHE A 138 2.04 5.10 -5.69
C PHE A 138 1.40 6.39 -5.16
N VAL A 139 1.78 6.85 -3.96
CA VAL A 139 1.24 8.07 -3.32
C VAL A 139 2.27 9.21 -3.26
N ASN A 140 3.39 9.18 -3.99
CA ASN A 140 4.28 10.35 -3.96
C ASN A 140 4.90 10.70 -5.32
N CYS A 141 4.19 11.55 -6.07
CA CYS A 141 4.65 12.17 -7.31
C CYS A 141 5.73 13.25 -7.07
N TRP A 142 6.17 13.51 -5.84
CA TRP A 142 6.93 14.72 -5.49
C TRP A 142 8.14 14.50 -4.56
N TRP A 143 8.71 13.30 -4.50
CA TRP A 143 9.96 13.09 -3.77
C TRP A 143 11.15 13.71 -4.51
N SER A 144 12.01 14.44 -3.79
CA SER A 144 13.25 15.05 -4.29
C SER A 144 14.26 14.09 -4.94
N CYS A 145 14.17 12.77 -4.69
CA CYS A 145 15.04 11.77 -5.31
C CYS A 145 14.50 11.21 -6.65
N TYR A 146 13.28 11.57 -7.05
CA TYR A 146 12.74 11.22 -8.36
C TYR A 146 13.16 12.23 -9.44
N LEU A 147 13.35 11.75 -10.68
CA LEU A 147 13.49 12.61 -11.85
C LEU A 147 12.22 13.46 -12.00
N ALA A 148 12.28 14.72 -11.56
CA ALA A 148 11.15 15.65 -11.58
C ALA A 148 10.48 15.74 -12.97
N LYS A 149 11.25 15.54 -14.04
CA LYS A 149 10.74 15.47 -15.41
C LYS A 149 9.82 14.25 -15.64
N LEU A 150 10.26 13.05 -15.24
CA LEU A 150 9.50 11.81 -15.41
C LEU A 150 8.21 11.83 -14.57
N SER A 151 8.30 12.39 -13.36
CA SER A 151 7.14 12.50 -12.47
C SER A 151 6.07 13.46 -12.99
N ASN A 152 6.48 14.63 -13.48
CA ASN A 152 5.54 15.60 -14.08
C ASN A 152 4.89 15.06 -15.35
N GLU A 153 5.64 14.32 -16.18
CA GLU A 153 5.12 13.71 -17.40
C GLU A 153 4.15 12.57 -17.10
N ALA A 154 4.45 11.73 -16.09
CA ALA A 154 3.55 10.69 -15.61
C ALA A 154 2.25 11.29 -15.02
N LEU A 155 2.36 12.32 -14.17
CA LEU A 155 1.20 13.02 -13.60
C LEU A 155 0.34 13.64 -14.70
N GLY A 156 0.95 14.25 -15.72
CA GLY A 156 0.24 14.84 -16.86
C GLY A 156 -0.55 13.83 -17.71
N LYS A 157 -0.18 12.55 -17.66
CA LYS A 157 -0.86 11.44 -18.35
C LYS A 157 -1.98 10.79 -17.52
N MET A 158 -2.12 11.13 -16.23
CA MET A 158 -3.21 10.61 -15.37
C MET A 158 -4.56 11.29 -15.65
N LEU A 159 -5.65 10.70 -15.15
CA LEU A 159 -6.98 11.31 -15.23
C LEU A 159 -7.00 12.68 -14.54
N ALA A 160 -7.76 13.63 -15.08
CA ALA A 160 -7.82 15.00 -14.53
C ALA A 160 -8.27 15.05 -13.07
N GLN A 161 -9.09 14.08 -12.64
CA GLN A 161 -9.51 13.92 -11.24
C GLN A 161 -8.33 13.53 -10.34
N ASP A 162 -7.52 12.56 -10.78
CA ASP A 162 -6.33 12.12 -10.06
C ASP A 162 -5.29 13.24 -9.99
N GLN A 163 -5.05 13.94 -11.11
CA GLN A 163 -4.17 15.11 -11.14
C GLN A 163 -4.56 16.17 -10.12
N ARG A 164 -5.86 16.48 -10.02
CA ARG A 164 -6.38 17.45 -9.03
C ARG A 164 -6.20 16.93 -7.61
N THR A 165 -6.52 15.66 -7.37
CA THR A 165 -6.38 15.03 -6.06
C THR A 165 -4.93 15.06 -5.58
N PHE A 166 -3.98 14.64 -6.42
CA PHE A 166 -2.55 14.68 -6.07
C PHE A 166 -2.03 16.10 -5.85
N LYS A 167 -2.49 17.09 -6.62
CA LYS A 167 -2.15 18.51 -6.38
C LYS A 167 -2.69 19.01 -5.04
N ILE A 168 -3.93 18.67 -4.67
CA ILE A 168 -4.51 19.07 -3.38
C ILE A 168 -3.74 18.43 -2.23
N VAL A 169 -3.45 17.13 -2.32
CA VAL A 169 -2.67 16.43 -1.29
C VAL A 169 -1.27 17.05 -1.13
N HIS A 170 -0.64 17.45 -2.24
CA HIS A 170 0.71 18.03 -2.21
C HIS A 170 0.74 19.47 -1.69
N TYR A 171 -0.12 20.35 -2.20
CA TYR A 171 -0.10 21.78 -1.86
C TYR A 171 -0.93 22.13 -0.62
N ALA A 172 -1.90 21.28 -0.24
CA ALA A 172 -2.80 21.50 0.88
C ALA A 172 -2.91 20.26 1.80
N PRO A 173 -1.80 19.74 2.34
CA PRO A 173 -1.80 18.52 3.15
C PRO A 173 -2.66 18.64 4.43
N TRP A 174 -2.90 19.86 4.92
CA TRP A 174 -3.79 20.10 6.07
C TRP A 174 -5.25 19.72 5.79
N LEU A 175 -5.73 19.77 4.54
CA LEU A 175 -7.08 19.35 4.19
C LEU A 175 -7.24 17.84 4.36
N VAL A 176 -6.22 17.07 3.96
CA VAL A 176 -6.18 15.63 4.18
C VAL A 176 -6.14 15.34 5.68
N HIS A 177 -5.32 16.08 6.41
CA HIS A 177 -5.18 15.91 7.86
C HIS A 177 -6.48 16.26 8.63
N TRP A 178 -7.25 17.24 8.15
CA TRP A 178 -8.56 17.60 8.69
C TRP A 178 -9.64 16.57 8.34
N TRP A 179 -9.64 16.01 7.14
CA TRP A 179 -10.59 14.96 6.74
C TRP A 179 -10.43 13.68 7.58
N MET A 180 -9.19 13.33 7.93
CA MET A 180 -8.88 12.08 8.63
C MET A 180 -9.03 12.15 10.15
N ASN A 181 -9.33 13.33 10.72
CA ASN A 181 -9.54 13.57 12.15
C ASN A 181 -11.00 13.89 12.44
#